data_AF-A0A918DKT3-F1
#
_entry.id   AF-A0A918DKT3-F1
#
_cell.length_a   1.000
_cell.length_b   1.000
_cell.length_c   1.000
_cell.angle_alpha   90.00
_cell.angle_beta   90.00
_cell.angle_gamma   90.00
#
_symmetry.space_group_name_H-M   'P 1'
#
loop_
_entity.id
_entity.type
_entity.pdbx_description
1 polymer ?
#
loop_
_entity_poly.entity_id
_entity_poly.type
_entity_poly.pdbx_seq_one_letter_code
_entity_poly.pdbx_strand_id
1 'polypeptide(L)'
;MKLNGVKAKESRDSTGDPARCAEAHIPEQVTFATKPALAAAMLVEELAAATPFGYLAADSGYGRDPHLRAFCHQRSIRYLMAAPSICP
;
A
#
# COMPACT_ATOMS: atom_id res chain seq x y z
N MET A 1 -23.04 25.79 9.36
CA MET A 1 -23.05 24.32 9.54
C MET A 1 -21.61 23.83 9.50
N LYS A 2 -21.06 23.35 10.63
CA LYS A 2 -19.71 22.78 10.68
C LYS A 2 -19.81 21.31 10.26
N LEU A 3 -19.21 20.93 9.13
CA LEU A 3 -19.07 19.52 8.78
C LEU A 3 -17.80 18.99 9.43
N ASN A 4 -18.02 18.09 10.38
CA ASN A 4 -17.00 17.45 11.19
C ASN A 4 -16.12 16.54 10.32
N GLY A 5 -14.82 16.60 10.59
CA GLY A 5 -13.78 15.92 9.85
C GLY A 5 -14.03 14.43 9.68
N VAL A 6 -14.03 14.00 8.41
CA VAL A 6 -13.80 12.61 8.06
C VAL A 6 -12.37 12.29 8.47
N LYS A 7 -12.19 11.72 9.67
CA LYS A 7 -10.91 11.13 10.04
C LYS A 7 -10.59 10.05 9.01
N ALA A 8 -9.53 10.25 8.24
CA ALA A 8 -8.83 9.16 7.61
C ALA A 8 -8.64 8.09 8.68
N LYS A 9 -9.11 6.87 8.42
CA LYS A 9 -8.90 5.74 9.30
C LYS A 9 -7.40 5.46 9.27
N GLU A 10 -6.65 6.13 10.15
CA GLU A 10 -5.24 5.88 10.38
C GLU A 10 -5.09 4.38 10.61
N SER A 11 -4.41 3.70 9.68
CA SER A 11 -3.89 2.37 9.95
C SER A 11 -2.87 2.57 11.07
N ARG A 12 -3.29 2.28 12.31
CA ARG A 12 -2.36 2.31 13.45
C ARG A 12 -1.16 1.46 13.09
N ASP A 13 0.01 2.08 13.15
CA ASP A 13 1.29 1.41 13.14
C ASP A 13 1.26 0.33 14.23
N SER A 14 1.14 -0.93 13.83
CA SER A 14 1.16 -2.07 14.76
C SER A 14 2.56 -2.35 15.30
N THR A 15 3.58 -1.70 14.73
CA THR A 15 4.97 -1.79 15.15
C THR A 15 5.31 -0.86 16.32
N GLY A 16 4.47 0.15 16.59
CA GLY A 16 4.62 1.05 17.73
C GLY A 16 4.35 0.42 19.12
N ASP A 17 3.92 -0.84 19.18
CA ASP A 17 3.71 -1.61 20.41
C ASP A 17 4.69 -2.79 20.45
N PRO A 18 5.83 -2.67 21.16
CA PRO A 18 6.87 -3.69 21.20
C PRO A 18 6.38 -5.03 21.77
N ALA A 19 5.43 -5.01 22.70
CA ALA A 19 4.90 -6.23 23.31
C ALA A 19 4.07 -7.03 22.30
N ARG A 20 3.24 -6.34 21.51
CA ARG A 20 2.48 -6.98 20.42
C ARG A 20 3.37 -7.41 19.26
N CYS A 21 4.47 -6.71 18.99
CA CYS A 21 5.45 -7.12 17.98
C CYS A 21 6.18 -8.41 18.39
N ALA A 22 6.60 -8.50 19.66
CA ALA A 22 7.23 -9.69 20.20
C ALA A 22 6.27 -10.90 20.15
N GLU A 23 5.00 -10.71 20.52
CA GLU A 23 3.96 -11.75 20.41
C GLU A 23 3.75 -12.20 18.95
N ALA A 24 3.74 -11.25 18.01
CA ALA A 24 3.62 -11.52 16.59
C ALA A 24 4.94 -11.97 15.92
N HIS A 25 6.02 -12.13 16.69
CA HIS A 25 7.37 -12.51 16.21
C HIS A 25 7.90 -11.59 15.09
N ILE A 26 7.57 -10.30 15.16
CA ILE A 26 8.06 -9.29 14.21
C ILE A 26 9.47 -8.86 14.63
N PRO A 27 10.50 -9.00 13.78
CA PRO A 27 11.86 -8.54 14.09
C PRO A 27 11.89 -7.03 14.35
N GLU A 28 12.71 -6.58 15.31
CA GLU A 28 12.84 -5.16 15.67
C GLU A 28 13.30 -4.27 14.50
N GLN A 29 13.92 -4.85 13.47
CA GLN A 29 14.39 -4.15 12.29
C GLN A 29 13.27 -3.87 11.26
N VAL A 30 12.10 -4.48 11.40
CA VAL A 30 10.98 -4.29 10.47
C VAL A 30 10.27 -2.99 10.81
N THR A 31 10.45 -1.99 9.96
CA THR A 31 9.72 -0.72 10.08
C THR A 31 8.34 -0.83 9.45
N PHE A 32 7.38 -0.06 9.98
CA PHE A 32 6.05 0.00 9.39
C PHE A 32 6.11 0.58 7.98
N ALA A 33 5.49 -0.12 7.04
CA ALA A 33 5.27 0.35 5.69
C ALA A 33 3.77 0.26 5.38
N THR A 34 3.25 1.28 4.72
CA THR A 34 1.86 1.26 4.27
C THR A 34 1.69 0.18 3.21
N LYS A 35 0.47 -0.34 3.06
CA LYS A 35 0.17 -1.35 2.02
C LYS A 35 0.64 -0.91 0.62
N PRO A 36 0.38 0.33 0.15
CA PRO A 36 0.87 0.77 -1.15
C PRO A 36 2.41 0.81 -1.25
N ALA A 37 3.10 1.21 -0.17
CA ALA A 37 4.56 1.23 -0.15
C ALA A 37 5.15 -0.19 -0.24
N LEU A 38 4.58 -1.16 0.49
CA LEU A 38 4.97 -2.57 0.39
C LEU A 38 4.72 -3.12 -1.01
N ALA A 39 3.56 -2.85 -1.61
CA ALA A 39 3.27 -3.30 -2.97
C ALA A 39 4.25 -2.70 -4.00
N ALA A 40 4.62 -1.43 -3.85
CA ALA A 40 5.62 -0.81 -4.73
C ALA A 40 7.00 -1.49 -4.59
N ALA A 41 7.43 -1.80 -3.36
CA ALA A 41 8.69 -2.50 -3.12
C ALA A 41 8.69 -3.90 -3.74
N MET A 42 7.63 -4.69 -3.52
CA MET A 42 7.47 -6.00 -4.12
C MET A 42 7.50 -5.93 -5.65
N LEU A 43 6.84 -4.93 -6.26
CA LEU A 43 6.87 -4.76 -7.70
C LEU A 43 8.25 -4.41 -8.25
N VAL A 44 9.04 -3.61 -7.52
CA VAL A 44 10.43 -3.32 -7.91
C VAL A 44 11.25 -4.60 -7.92
N GLU A 45 11.11 -5.44 -6.90
CA GLU A 45 11.80 -6.73 -6.81
C GLU A 45 11.39 -7.69 -7.93
N GLU A 46 10.09 -7.84 -8.19
CA GLU A 46 9.57 -8.70 -9.26
C GLU A 46 9.99 -8.23 -10.66
N LEU A 47 10.03 -6.91 -10.89
CA LEU A 47 10.55 -6.35 -12.14
C LEU A 47 12.05 -6.62 -12.28
N ALA A 48 12.82 -6.53 -11.20
CA ALA A 48 14.25 -6.84 -11.22
C ALA A 48 14.51 -8.33 -11.46
N ALA A 49 13.63 -9.21 -10.97
CA ALA A 49 13.66 -10.65 -11.23
C ALA A 49 13.18 -11.03 -12.65
N ALA A 50 12.73 -10.06 -13.46
CA ALA A 50 12.15 -10.26 -14.78
C ALA A 50 10.98 -11.26 -14.78
N THR A 51 10.22 -11.30 -13.69
CA THR A 51 9.06 -12.19 -13.56
C THR A 51 8.03 -11.86 -14.64
N PRO A 52 7.55 -12.82 -15.43
CA PRO A 52 6.56 -12.56 -16.46
C PRO A 52 5.18 -12.33 -15.83
N PHE A 53 4.73 -11.08 -15.76
CA PHE A 53 3.36 -10.74 -15.39
C PHE A 53 2.73 -9.73 -16.35
N GLY A 54 1.43 -9.89 -16.59
CA GLY A 54 0.69 -9.08 -17.57
C GLY A 54 -0.02 -7.86 -16.98
N TYR A 55 -0.47 -7.95 -15.72
CA TYR A 55 -1.27 -6.95 -15.03
C TYR A 55 -1.04 -6.98 -13.51
N LEU A 56 -1.13 -5.83 -12.85
CA LEU A 56 -1.25 -5.71 -11.40
C LEU A 56 -2.72 -5.56 -11.01
N ALA A 57 -3.25 -6.46 -10.19
CA ALA A 57 -4.57 -6.32 -9.57
C ALA A 57 -4.44 -5.87 -8.11
N ALA A 58 -5.12 -4.78 -7.72
CA ALA A 58 -5.04 -4.26 -6.36
C ALA A 58 -6.38 -3.70 -5.85
N ASP A 59 -6.58 -3.73 -4.52
CA ASP A 59 -7.80 -3.26 -3.86
C ASP A 59 -7.93 -1.72 -3.83
N SER A 60 -9.07 -1.22 -3.35
CA SER A 60 -9.39 0.22 -3.36
C SER A 60 -8.52 1.07 -2.43
N GLY A 61 -7.87 0.46 -1.45
CA GLY A 61 -6.86 1.08 -0.61
C GLY A 61 -5.62 1.49 -1.39
N TYR A 62 -5.23 0.70 -2.40
CA TYR A 62 -4.13 1.01 -3.32
C TYR A 62 -4.52 2.04 -4.37
N GLY A 63 -5.76 1.98 -4.86
CA GLY A 63 -6.26 2.88 -5.89
C GLY A 63 -6.30 4.36 -5.48
N ARG A 64 -6.21 4.67 -4.18
CA ARG A 64 -6.11 6.04 -3.64
C ARG A 64 -4.70 6.59 -3.54
N ASP A 65 -3.68 5.76 -3.76
CA ASP A 65 -2.29 6.17 -3.66
C ASP A 65 -1.79 6.72 -5.01
N PRO A 66 -1.50 8.04 -5.11
CA PRO A 66 -1.03 8.62 -6.37
C PRO A 66 0.38 8.17 -6.75
N HIS A 67 1.22 7.80 -5.78
CA HIS A 67 2.59 7.35 -6.03
C HIS A 67 2.59 5.96 -6.67
N LEU A 68 1.75 5.05 -6.19
CA LEU A 68 1.61 3.72 -6.78
C LEU A 68 1.06 3.79 -8.21
N ARG A 69 0.11 4.68 -8.47
CA ARG A 69 -0.37 4.94 -9.84
C ARG A 69 0.74 5.49 -10.73
N ALA A 70 1.46 6.50 -10.26
CA ALA A 70 2.59 7.09 -11.00
C ALA A 70 3.67 6.04 -11.30
N PHE A 71 3.99 5.17 -10.35
CA PHE A 71 4.92 4.06 -10.53
C PHE A 71 4.48 3.11 -11.65
N CYS A 72 3.20 2.69 -11.64
CA CYS A 72 2.67 1.82 -12.69
C CYS A 72 2.72 2.50 -14.07
N HIS A 73 2.41 3.80 -14.15
CA HIS A 73 2.50 4.56 -15.39
C HIS A 73 3.95 4.70 -15.90
N GLN A 74 4.91 5.03 -15.03
CA GLN A 74 6.31 5.20 -15.40
C GLN A 74 6.95 3.88 -15.89
N ARG A 75 6.51 2.75 -15.34
CA ARG A 75 7.01 1.41 -15.70
C ARG A 75 6.17 0.71 -16.76
N SER A 76 5.16 1.38 -17.33
CA SER A 76 4.23 0.81 -18.31
C SER A 76 3.54 -0.48 -17.83
N ILE A 77 3.32 -0.60 -16.53
CA ILE A 77 2.62 -1.73 -15.93
C ILE A 77 1.13 -1.50 -16.10
N ARG A 78 0.46 -2.45 -16.76
CA ARG A 78 -1.01 -2.44 -16.84
C ARG A 78 -1.57 -2.80 -15.47
N TYR A 79 -2.59 -2.08 -15.00
CA TYR A 79 -3.15 -2.32 -13.68
C TYR A 79 -4.68 -2.27 -13.67
N LEU A 80 -5.28 -3.10 -12.82
CA LEU A 80 -6.68 -3.04 -12.41
C LEU A 80 -6.70 -2.67 -10.93
N MET A 81 -7.14 -1.45 -10.63
CA MET A 81 -7.31 -0.97 -9.26
C MET A 81 -8.76 -0.62 -9.03
N ALA A 82 -9.34 -1.14 -7.96
CA ALA A 82 -10.69 -0.76 -7.57
C ALA A 82 -10.74 0.75 -7.28
N ALA A 83 -11.69 1.46 -7.89
CA ALA A 83 -11.97 2.83 -7.51
C ALA A 83 -12.61 2.84 -6.11
N PRO A 84 -12.21 3.75 -5.21
CA PRO A 84 -12.93 3.90 -3.95
C PRO A 84 -14.38 4.30 -4.24
N SER A 85 -15.33 3.64 -3.56
CA SER A 85 -16.77 3.92 -3.69
C SER A 85 -17.18 5.28 -3.13
N ILE A 86 -16.29 5.94 -2.38
CA ILE A 86 -16.47 7.33 -1.96
C ILE A 86 -15.45 8.19 -2.73
N CYS A 87 -15.99 8.89 -3.71
CA CYS A 87 -15.30 9.96 -4.42
C CYS A 87 -15.74 11.27 -3.74
N PRO A 88 -14.86 12.02 -3.06
CA PRO A 88 -15.14 13.40 -2.69
C PRO A 88 -15.14 14.30 -3.94
#